data_AF-A0A932L4B0-F1
#
_entry.id   AF-A0A932L4B0-F1
#
_cell.length_a   1.000
_cell.length_b   1.000
_cell.length_c   1.000
_cell.angle_alpha   90.00
_cell.angle_beta   90.00
_cell.angle_gamma   90.00
#
_symmetry.space_group_name_H-M   'P 1'
#
loop_
_entity.id
_entity.type
_entity.pdbx_description
1 polymer ?
#
loop_
_entity_poly.entity_id
_entity_poly.type
_entity_poly.pdbx_seq_one_letter_code
_entity_poly.pdbx_strand_id
1 'polypeptide(L)'
;MPLTQSQQAIIAKARSVGGGKLGTALSDEACAFLVGVIVKDLGLTKKFKGLPKHLPDFFAHQSLDTLVLPGVDFLALFDRLVRLVPDADTYFSCLAALHKARLKYERILQTQPLPTIDQVGPRGLLQFGSLSPKALTAFLMWRKWIFDIDNRAGQETGYVFEPILAHAIGGVPISAAKSPVRRQTNKKQGRQIDCVRSDNKAYEIKIRLTIAASGQGRWKEELDFASDCRASGYTPVLVVLDPTPNPKLVELRKKFLSEQGEVYIGPDAWKHFDELAGKTMSQFLERYVHEPIEALLKEVPDVPEQLPQITFVMKSGELIVKVAGDIFRLKRTPLEEETADAEELPEDVDDQVPGP
;
A
#
# COMPACT_ATOMS: atom_id res chain seq x y z
N MET A 1 -31.10 -13.43 2.49
CA MET A 1 -30.13 -14.50 2.80
C MET A 1 -29.06 -13.92 3.71
N PRO A 2 -28.65 -14.62 4.76
CA PRO A 2 -27.55 -14.14 5.60
C PRO A 2 -26.26 -13.96 4.78
N LEU A 3 -25.37 -13.07 5.23
CA LEU A 3 -24.03 -12.88 4.65
C LEU A 3 -23.27 -14.21 4.58
N THR A 4 -22.50 -14.41 3.51
CA THR A 4 -21.68 -15.62 3.33
C THR A 4 -20.55 -15.68 4.37
N GLN A 5 -19.96 -16.86 4.58
CA GLN A 5 -18.81 -17.01 5.49
C GLN A 5 -17.62 -16.16 5.04
N SER A 6 -17.37 -16.06 3.74
CA SER A 6 -16.32 -15.19 3.18
C SER A 6 -16.58 -13.71 3.51
N GLN A 7 -17.82 -13.24 3.33
CA GLN A 7 -18.21 -11.86 3.66
C GLN A 7 -18.09 -11.56 5.16
N GLN A 8 -18.46 -12.52 6.02
CA GLN A 8 -18.27 -12.40 7.46
C GLN A 8 -16.78 -12.33 7.83
N ALA A 9 -15.92 -13.09 7.16
CA ALA A 9 -14.47 -13.04 7.36
C ALA A 9 -13.88 -11.68 6.95
N ILE A 10 -14.33 -11.10 5.83
CA ILE A 10 -13.94 -9.74 5.39
C ILE A 10 -14.30 -8.71 6.46
N ILE A 11 -15.50 -8.77 7.02
CA ILE A 11 -15.95 -7.88 8.10
C ILE A 11 -15.09 -8.07 9.35
N ALA A 12 -14.85 -9.31 9.76
CA ALA A 12 -14.04 -9.63 10.93
C ALA A 12 -12.61 -9.08 10.76
N LYS A 13 -12.03 -9.18 9.56
CA LYS A 13 -10.70 -8.64 9.23
C LYS A 13 -10.67 -7.11 9.24
N ALA A 14 -11.73 -6.45 8.77
CA ALA A 14 -11.83 -4.98 8.87
C ALA A 14 -11.87 -4.52 10.35
N ARG A 15 -12.58 -5.25 11.21
CA ARG A 15 -12.72 -4.97 12.64
C ARG A 15 -11.55 -5.44 13.50
N SER A 16 -10.62 -6.25 12.97
CA SER A 16 -9.45 -6.70 13.72
C SER A 16 -8.35 -5.64 13.74
N VAL A 17 -7.58 -5.59 14.82
CA VAL A 17 -6.46 -4.66 15.02
C VAL A 17 -5.34 -4.89 13.99
N GLY A 18 -5.24 -6.08 13.38
CA GLY A 18 -4.14 -6.45 12.48
C GLY A 18 -2.83 -6.69 13.24
N GLY A 19 -1.79 -7.13 12.53
CA GLY A 19 -0.46 -7.37 13.11
C GLY A 19 0.29 -6.09 13.47
N GLY A 20 1.10 -6.15 14.54
CA GLY A 20 1.99 -5.08 14.99
C GLY A 20 1.41 -4.13 16.04
N LYS A 21 2.28 -3.46 16.80
CA LYS A 21 1.91 -2.58 17.94
C LYS A 21 1.05 -1.37 17.53
N LEU A 22 1.12 -0.98 16.26
CA LEU A 22 0.42 0.18 15.71
C LEU A 22 -0.87 -0.19 14.94
N GLY A 23 -1.23 -1.47 14.89
CA GLY A 23 -2.41 -1.97 14.17
C GLY A 23 -3.71 -1.27 14.55
N THR A 24 -4.57 -1.00 13.58
CA THR A 24 -5.84 -0.27 13.75
C THR A 24 -7.02 -1.17 13.44
N ALA A 25 -8.01 -1.24 14.33
CA ALA A 25 -9.32 -1.83 14.04
C ALA A 25 -10.29 -0.76 13.52
N LEU A 26 -11.15 -1.12 12.57
CA LEU A 26 -12.24 -0.23 12.15
C LEU A 26 -13.48 -0.44 13.01
N SER A 27 -14.10 0.67 13.43
CA SER A 27 -15.42 0.66 14.07
C SER A 27 -16.52 0.41 13.04
N ASP A 28 -17.72 0.05 13.50
CA ASP A 28 -18.89 -0.10 12.64
C ASP A 28 -19.25 1.21 11.94
N GLU A 29 -19.04 2.35 12.59
CA GLU A 29 -19.29 3.67 12.01
C GLU A 29 -18.29 3.99 10.89
N ALA A 30 -17.01 3.61 11.05
CA ALA A 30 -16.02 3.72 9.99
C ALA A 30 -16.36 2.76 8.83
N CYS A 31 -16.72 1.51 9.13
CA CYS A 31 -17.15 0.56 8.10
C CYS A 31 -18.42 1.03 7.36
N ALA A 32 -19.39 1.62 8.06
CA ALA A 32 -20.58 2.23 7.45
C ALA A 32 -20.22 3.41 6.54
N PHE A 33 -19.26 4.24 6.94
CA PHE A 33 -18.70 5.30 6.09
C PHE A 33 -18.11 4.72 4.81
N LEU A 34 -17.28 3.68 4.89
CA LEU A 34 -16.67 3.04 3.71
C LEU A 34 -17.73 2.46 2.76
N VAL A 35 -18.78 1.81 3.28
CA VAL A 35 -19.90 1.34 2.44
C VAL A 35 -20.64 2.52 1.80
N GLY A 36 -20.83 3.62 2.53
CA GLY A 36 -21.40 4.86 1.99
C GLY A 36 -20.57 5.45 0.85
N VAL A 37 -19.24 5.40 0.95
CA VAL A 37 -18.31 5.82 -0.10
C VAL A 37 -18.49 4.94 -1.35
N ILE A 38 -18.50 3.62 -1.20
CA ILE A 38 -18.71 2.69 -2.33
C ILE A 38 -20.06 2.95 -3.01
N VAL A 39 -21.12 3.19 -2.22
CA VAL A 39 -22.44 3.54 -2.76
C VAL A 39 -22.40 4.83 -3.57
N LYS A 40 -21.66 5.84 -3.13
CA LYS A 40 -21.46 7.10 -3.87
C LYS A 40 -20.67 6.86 -5.15
N ASP A 41 -19.57 6.13 -5.08
CA ASP A 41 -18.67 5.87 -6.22
C ASP A 41 -19.38 5.13 -7.36
N LEU A 42 -20.22 4.16 -6.99
CA LEU A 42 -21.00 3.35 -7.93
C LEU A 42 -22.31 4.03 -8.39
N GLY A 43 -22.57 5.28 -7.95
CA GLY A 43 -23.77 6.03 -8.33
C GLY A 43 -25.08 5.46 -7.77
N LEU A 44 -25.03 4.78 -6.63
CA LEU A 44 -26.15 4.04 -6.05
C LEU A 44 -26.90 4.80 -4.94
N THR A 45 -26.55 6.05 -4.64
CA THR A 45 -27.13 6.83 -3.52
C THR A 45 -28.65 6.80 -3.47
N LYS A 46 -29.34 6.86 -4.64
CA LYS A 46 -30.81 6.81 -4.71
C LYS A 46 -31.41 5.50 -4.20
N LYS A 47 -30.65 4.40 -4.28
CA LYS A 47 -31.07 3.08 -3.79
C LYS A 47 -30.88 2.96 -2.28
N PHE A 48 -29.99 3.73 -1.65
CA PHE A 48 -29.67 3.61 -0.22
C PHE A 48 -30.30 4.76 0.59
N LYS A 49 -31.52 4.51 1.10
CA LYS A 49 -32.19 5.42 2.03
C LYS A 49 -31.45 5.42 3.37
N GLY A 50 -31.22 6.60 3.95
CA GLY A 50 -30.55 6.76 5.25
C GLY A 50 -29.08 7.20 5.16
N LEU A 51 -28.48 7.18 3.96
CA LEU A 51 -27.17 7.81 3.77
C LEU A 51 -27.31 9.34 3.72
N PRO A 52 -26.36 10.09 4.29
CA PRO A 52 -26.36 11.55 4.21
C PRO A 52 -26.21 12.00 2.76
N LYS A 53 -26.82 13.14 2.42
CA LYS A 53 -26.71 13.74 1.07
C LYS A 53 -25.28 14.11 0.72
N HIS A 54 -24.50 14.49 1.72
CA HIS A 54 -23.10 14.83 1.58
C HIS A 54 -22.30 13.87 2.46
N LEU A 55 -21.43 13.08 1.81
CA LEU A 55 -20.45 12.24 2.45
C LEU A 55 -19.07 12.80 2.11
N PRO A 56 -18.17 12.97 3.09
CA PRO A 56 -16.79 13.34 2.84
C PRO A 56 -16.14 12.41 1.81
N ASP A 57 -15.25 12.96 0.99
CA ASP A 57 -14.43 12.15 0.10
C ASP A 57 -13.42 11.34 0.91
N PHE A 58 -13.07 10.15 0.43
CA PHE A 58 -12.15 9.27 1.14
C PHE A 58 -10.79 9.94 1.41
N PHE A 59 -10.24 10.67 0.42
CA PHE A 59 -9.00 11.44 0.54
C PHE A 59 -9.24 12.92 0.94
N ALA A 60 -10.37 13.24 1.58
CA ALA A 60 -10.64 14.60 2.04
C ALA A 60 -9.56 15.13 3.00
N HIS A 61 -9.34 16.44 2.97
CA HIS A 61 -8.42 17.16 3.84
C HIS A 61 -8.99 17.32 5.27
N GLN A 62 -9.24 16.20 5.95
CA GLN A 62 -9.72 16.14 7.33
C GLN A 62 -9.07 14.98 8.08
N SER A 63 -9.22 14.95 9.41
CA SER A 63 -8.66 13.87 10.21
C SER A 63 -9.35 12.54 9.93
N LEU A 64 -8.56 11.46 9.87
CA LEU A 64 -9.06 10.14 9.48
C LEU A 64 -10.06 9.56 10.47
N ASP A 65 -9.95 9.91 11.75
CA ASP A 65 -10.87 9.47 12.81
C ASP A 65 -12.28 10.06 12.67
N THR A 66 -12.42 11.16 11.91
CA THR A 66 -13.72 11.78 11.59
C THR A 66 -14.43 11.14 10.40
N LEU A 67 -13.78 10.21 9.69
CA LEU A 67 -14.36 9.50 8.54
C LEU A 67 -15.26 8.35 9.00
N VAL A 68 -16.34 8.73 9.68
CA VAL A 68 -17.31 7.82 10.31
C VAL A 68 -18.74 8.21 9.94
N LEU A 69 -19.64 7.23 9.99
CA LEU A 69 -21.07 7.43 9.79
C LEU A 69 -21.87 6.91 11.00
N PRO A 70 -22.05 7.73 12.04
CA PRO A 70 -22.70 7.31 13.27
C PRO A 70 -24.20 7.06 13.06
N GLY A 71 -24.75 6.11 13.83
CA GLY A 71 -26.18 5.81 13.82
C GLY A 71 -26.69 5.04 12.60
N VAL A 72 -25.79 4.55 11.73
CA VAL A 72 -26.13 3.70 10.58
C VAL A 72 -25.76 2.25 10.87
N ASP A 73 -26.70 1.33 10.63
CA ASP A 73 -26.44 -0.10 10.74
C ASP A 73 -25.55 -0.57 9.59
N PHE A 74 -24.25 -0.72 9.88
CA PHE A 74 -23.25 -1.19 8.94
C PHE A 74 -23.60 -2.55 8.32
N LEU A 75 -24.03 -3.53 9.12
CA LEU A 75 -24.26 -4.89 8.62
C LEU A 75 -25.44 -4.93 7.65
N ALA A 76 -26.53 -4.22 7.96
CA ALA A 76 -27.67 -4.08 7.07
C ALA A 76 -27.28 -3.34 5.77
N LEU A 77 -26.45 -2.31 5.88
CA LEU A 77 -25.98 -1.53 4.74
C LEU A 77 -25.08 -2.37 3.82
N PHE A 78 -24.15 -3.13 4.39
CA PHE A 78 -23.23 -4.00 3.68
C PHE A 78 -23.95 -5.18 3.00
N ASP A 79 -24.82 -5.91 3.71
CA ASP A 79 -25.65 -6.99 3.13
C ASP A 79 -26.44 -6.51 1.91
N ARG A 80 -26.97 -5.29 1.99
CA ARG A 80 -27.68 -4.69 0.86
C ARG A 80 -26.76 -4.41 -0.32
N LEU A 81 -25.56 -3.89 -0.08
CA LEU A 81 -24.60 -3.56 -1.13
C LEU A 81 -24.14 -4.81 -1.90
N VAL A 82 -23.68 -5.85 -1.19
CA VAL A 82 -23.14 -7.07 -1.81
C VAL A 82 -24.19 -7.85 -2.61
N ARG A 83 -25.48 -7.67 -2.30
CA ARG A 83 -26.59 -8.24 -3.09
C ARG A 83 -26.88 -7.49 -4.37
N LEU A 84 -26.55 -6.20 -4.43
CA LEU A 84 -26.85 -5.33 -5.56
C LEU A 84 -25.71 -5.25 -6.56
N VAL A 85 -24.47 -5.44 -6.10
CA VAL A 85 -23.27 -5.17 -6.87
C VAL A 85 -22.30 -6.34 -6.74
N PRO A 86 -21.95 -7.00 -7.85
CA PRO A 86 -20.85 -7.97 -7.89
C PRO A 86 -19.53 -7.34 -7.43
N ASP A 87 -18.74 -8.10 -6.68
CA ASP A 87 -17.41 -7.72 -6.15
C ASP A 87 -17.41 -6.53 -5.17
N ALA A 88 -18.58 -6.12 -4.67
CA ALA A 88 -18.63 -5.03 -3.69
C ALA A 88 -18.02 -5.40 -2.32
N ASP A 89 -17.98 -6.69 -1.98
CA ASP A 89 -17.24 -7.20 -0.83
C ASP A 89 -15.72 -7.09 -1.04
N THR A 90 -15.21 -7.41 -2.24
CA THR A 90 -13.81 -7.17 -2.60
C THR A 90 -13.46 -5.68 -2.58
N TYR A 91 -14.33 -4.83 -3.14
CA TYR A 91 -14.19 -3.37 -3.07
C TYR A 91 -14.08 -2.91 -1.62
N PHE A 92 -15.02 -3.33 -0.76
CA PHE A 92 -14.99 -2.99 0.65
C PHE A 92 -13.73 -3.50 1.35
N SER A 93 -13.30 -4.73 1.06
CA SER A 93 -12.07 -5.31 1.62
C SER A 93 -10.84 -4.45 1.28
N CYS A 94 -10.66 -4.10 0.01
CA CYS A 94 -9.55 -3.27 -0.45
C CYS A 94 -9.60 -1.85 0.13
N LEU A 95 -10.79 -1.23 0.16
CA LEU A 95 -10.96 0.11 0.72
C LEU A 95 -10.73 0.13 2.24
N ALA A 96 -11.18 -0.91 2.96
CA ALA A 96 -10.91 -1.08 4.38
C ALA A 96 -9.41 -1.28 4.67
N ALA A 97 -8.73 -2.10 3.87
CA ALA A 97 -7.27 -2.28 3.99
C ALA A 97 -6.52 -0.94 3.78
N LEU A 98 -6.90 -0.18 2.75
CA LEU A 98 -6.33 1.14 2.49
C LEU A 98 -6.61 2.13 3.64
N HIS A 99 -7.82 2.13 4.19
CA HIS A 99 -8.16 3.00 5.31
C HIS A 99 -7.37 2.64 6.58
N LYS A 100 -7.24 1.35 6.90
CA LYS A 100 -6.39 0.86 8.00
C LYS A 100 -4.93 1.26 7.83
N ALA A 101 -4.38 1.12 6.63
CA ALA A 101 -3.00 1.52 6.33
C ALA A 101 -2.79 3.03 6.54
N ARG A 102 -3.75 3.87 6.12
CA ARG A 102 -3.72 5.32 6.36
C ARG A 102 -3.75 5.66 7.85
N LEU A 103 -4.62 5.00 8.63
CA LEU A 103 -4.68 5.18 10.08
C LEU A 103 -3.39 4.71 10.77
N LYS A 104 -2.81 3.58 10.33
CA LYS A 104 -1.53 3.07 10.86
C LYS A 104 -0.40 4.06 10.55
N TYR A 105 -0.35 4.59 9.33
CA TYR A 105 0.66 5.58 8.96
C TYR A 105 0.51 6.90 9.74
N GLU A 106 -0.71 7.35 10.01
CA GLU A 106 -0.93 8.50 10.91
C GLU A 106 -0.36 8.22 12.30
N ARG A 107 -0.60 7.02 12.87
CA ARG A 107 0.00 6.61 14.14
C ARG A 107 1.53 6.57 14.10
N ILE A 108 2.13 6.07 13.02
CA ILE A 108 3.59 6.10 12.84
C ILE A 108 4.12 7.53 12.94
N LEU A 109 3.47 8.50 12.27
CA LEU A 109 3.87 9.91 12.37
C LEU A 109 3.74 10.45 13.81
N GLN A 110 2.70 10.00 14.55
CA GLN A 110 2.46 10.38 15.94
C GLN A 110 3.54 9.80 16.89
N THR A 111 3.99 8.56 16.66
CA THR A 111 4.80 7.79 17.61
C THR A 111 6.29 7.70 17.27
N GLN A 112 6.71 7.99 16.04
CA GLN A 112 8.10 7.83 15.60
C GLN A 112 9.08 8.61 16.50
N PRO A 113 10.00 7.97 17.23
CA PRO A 113 10.94 8.68 18.08
C PRO A 113 11.88 9.59 17.27
N LEU A 114 12.32 10.70 17.88
CA LEU A 114 13.46 11.44 17.35
C LEU A 114 14.73 10.59 17.51
N PRO A 115 15.62 10.55 16.51
CA PRO A 115 16.86 9.79 16.62
C PRO A 115 17.80 10.43 17.65
N THR A 116 18.68 9.62 18.24
CA THR A 116 19.73 10.09 19.14
C THR A 116 20.97 10.52 18.36
N ILE A 117 21.83 11.33 18.97
CA ILE A 117 23.09 11.72 18.33
C ILE A 117 24.00 10.51 18.10
N ASP A 118 23.96 9.48 18.93
CA ASP A 118 24.77 8.28 18.77
C ASP A 118 24.44 7.51 17.47
N GLN A 119 23.18 7.57 17.02
CA GLN A 119 22.73 6.94 15.79
C GLN A 119 23.24 7.63 14.51
N VAL A 120 23.53 8.93 14.57
CA VAL A 120 23.82 9.76 13.38
C VAL A 120 25.13 10.54 13.44
N GLY A 121 25.74 10.65 14.62
CA GLY A 121 26.90 11.49 14.94
C GLY A 121 28.12 11.22 14.05
N PRO A 122 28.52 9.96 13.78
CA PRO A 122 29.62 9.66 12.88
C PRO A 122 29.46 10.26 11.47
N ARG A 123 28.21 10.44 10.99
CA ARG A 123 27.92 11.04 9.68
C ARG A 123 28.21 12.54 9.66
N GLY A 124 28.31 13.18 10.83
CA GLY A 124 28.67 14.58 10.98
C GLY A 124 30.09 14.88 10.51
N LEU A 125 31.00 13.90 10.49
CA LEU A 125 32.37 14.08 9.99
C LEU A 125 32.42 14.58 8.54
N LEU A 126 31.43 14.22 7.72
CA LEU A 126 31.36 14.62 6.31
C LEU A 126 30.93 16.09 6.11
N GLN A 127 30.39 16.73 7.14
CA GLN A 127 29.80 18.08 7.06
C GLN A 127 30.29 18.98 8.20
N PHE A 128 31.25 18.52 9.00
CA PHE A 128 31.78 19.26 10.13
C PHE A 128 32.51 20.50 9.63
N GLY A 129 32.19 21.67 10.20
CA GLY A 129 32.69 22.97 9.75
C GLY A 129 31.83 23.66 8.70
N SER A 130 30.90 22.98 8.03
CA SER A 130 29.93 23.62 7.14
C SER A 130 28.79 24.31 7.90
N LEU A 131 28.53 23.88 9.13
CA LEU A 131 27.54 24.41 10.06
C LEU A 131 28.14 24.47 11.46
N SER A 132 27.56 25.30 12.34
CA SER A 132 27.88 25.23 13.77
C SER A 132 27.49 23.85 14.34
N PRO A 133 28.15 23.35 15.39
CA PRO A 133 27.82 22.04 15.97
C PRO A 133 26.34 21.89 16.33
N LYS A 134 25.73 22.93 16.92
CA LYS A 134 24.30 22.95 17.26
C LYS A 134 23.41 22.78 16.02
N ALA A 135 23.71 23.50 14.94
CA ALA A 135 22.93 23.42 13.71
C ALA A 135 23.12 22.07 13.01
N LEU A 136 24.35 21.56 12.96
CA LEU A 136 24.65 20.26 12.36
C LEU A 136 23.95 19.12 13.12
N THR A 137 23.99 19.10 14.45
CA THR A 137 23.27 18.12 15.28
C THR A 137 21.78 18.10 14.94
N ALA A 138 21.12 19.27 14.96
CA ALA A 138 19.70 19.37 14.63
C ALA A 138 19.40 18.88 13.21
N PHE A 139 20.23 19.28 12.23
CA PHE A 139 20.09 18.85 10.83
C PHE A 139 20.21 17.33 10.67
N LEU A 140 21.19 16.70 11.31
CA LEU A 140 21.39 15.24 11.25
C LEU A 140 20.20 14.48 11.85
N MET A 141 19.66 14.95 12.98
CA MET A 141 18.50 14.35 13.62
C MET A 141 17.25 14.46 12.74
N TRP A 142 16.97 15.64 12.18
CA TRP A 142 15.85 15.82 11.24
C TRP A 142 15.98 14.95 10.01
N ARG A 143 17.17 14.90 9.40
CA ARG A 143 17.42 14.08 8.21
C ARG A 143 17.14 12.61 8.47
N LYS A 144 17.57 12.09 9.61
CA LYS A 144 17.32 10.69 9.99
C LYS A 144 15.85 10.45 10.31
N TRP A 145 15.18 11.35 11.02
CA TRP A 145 13.75 11.23 11.29
C TRP A 145 12.92 11.20 10.00
N ILE A 146 13.20 12.10 9.04
CA ILE A 146 12.54 12.12 7.72
C ILE A 146 12.78 10.81 6.97
N PHE A 147 14.03 10.32 6.97
CA PHE A 147 14.37 9.03 6.35
C PHE A 147 13.58 7.87 6.96
N ASP A 148 13.39 7.85 8.29
CA ASP A 148 12.64 6.79 8.96
C ASP A 148 11.16 6.83 8.63
N ILE A 149 10.58 8.02 8.56
CA ILE A 149 9.20 8.21 8.11
C ILE A 149 9.01 7.75 6.67
N ASP A 150 9.90 8.15 5.75
CA ASP A 150 9.84 7.73 4.35
C ASP A 150 9.98 6.21 4.20
N ASN A 151 10.92 5.61 4.92
CA ASN A 151 11.10 4.16 4.91
C ASN A 151 9.87 3.41 5.44
N ARG A 152 9.25 3.89 6.54
CA ARG A 152 7.99 3.34 7.07
C ARG A 152 6.84 3.53 6.08
N ALA A 153 6.73 4.68 5.42
CA ALA A 153 5.73 4.93 4.38
C ALA A 153 5.86 3.94 3.22
N GLY A 154 7.09 3.69 2.76
CA GLY A 154 7.38 2.71 1.73
C GLY A 154 7.00 1.28 2.12
N GLN A 155 7.26 0.89 3.38
CA GLN A 155 6.86 -0.41 3.92
C GLN A 155 5.34 -0.58 3.95
N GLU A 156 4.62 0.38 4.55
CA GLU A 156 3.15 0.35 4.61
C GLU A 156 2.51 0.34 3.23
N THR A 157 3.10 1.08 2.28
CA THR A 157 2.67 1.07 0.87
C THR A 157 2.84 -0.33 0.27
N GLY A 158 3.98 -0.99 0.46
CA GLY A 158 4.19 -2.36 -0.03
C GLY A 158 3.15 -3.34 0.52
N TYR A 159 2.86 -3.29 1.82
CA TYR A 159 1.90 -4.19 2.47
C TYR A 159 0.46 -4.01 2.01
N VAL A 160 0.08 -2.84 1.49
CA VAL A 160 -1.29 -2.57 1.06
C VAL A 160 -1.44 -2.61 -0.46
N PHE A 161 -0.41 -2.20 -1.20
CA PHE A 161 -0.49 -1.99 -2.64
C PHE A 161 -0.59 -3.29 -3.42
N GLU A 162 0.33 -4.23 -3.18
CA GLU A 162 0.36 -5.51 -3.90
C GLU A 162 -0.92 -6.34 -3.65
N PRO A 163 -1.41 -6.51 -2.40
CA PRO A 163 -2.65 -7.23 -2.16
C PRO A 163 -3.87 -6.57 -2.78
N ILE A 164 -3.93 -5.23 -2.81
CA ILE A 164 -5.02 -4.50 -3.47
C ILE A 164 -5.06 -4.85 -4.96
N LEU A 165 -3.93 -4.79 -5.64
CA LEU A 165 -3.86 -5.11 -7.08
C LEU A 165 -4.19 -6.57 -7.33
N ALA A 166 -3.67 -7.49 -6.51
CA ALA A 166 -3.95 -8.92 -6.60
C ALA A 166 -5.46 -9.20 -6.51
N HIS A 167 -6.12 -8.72 -5.45
CA HIS A 167 -7.55 -8.94 -5.24
C HIS A 167 -8.41 -8.26 -6.31
N ALA A 168 -8.01 -7.07 -6.77
CA ALA A 168 -8.75 -6.35 -7.79
C ALA A 168 -8.87 -7.14 -9.09
N ILE A 169 -7.86 -7.93 -9.44
CA ILE A 169 -7.89 -8.82 -10.62
C ILE A 169 -8.32 -10.25 -10.28
N GLY A 170 -8.95 -10.50 -9.13
CA GLY A 170 -9.40 -11.83 -8.73
C GLY A 170 -8.26 -12.83 -8.48
N GLY A 171 -7.05 -12.34 -8.25
CA GLY A 171 -5.92 -13.15 -7.82
C GLY A 171 -5.71 -13.10 -6.31
N VAL A 172 -4.74 -13.88 -5.84
CA VAL A 172 -4.42 -14.00 -4.41
C VAL A 172 -2.90 -13.85 -4.22
N PRO A 173 -2.43 -13.01 -3.28
CA PRO A 173 -1.03 -12.99 -2.89
C PRO A 173 -0.65 -14.28 -2.16
N ILE A 174 0.53 -14.82 -2.42
CA ILE A 174 0.94 -16.12 -1.85
C ILE A 174 2.28 -16.01 -1.13
N SER A 175 2.30 -16.42 0.13
CA SER A 175 3.51 -16.51 0.95
C SER A 175 4.45 -17.61 0.44
N ALA A 176 5.76 -17.44 0.66
CA ALA A 176 6.75 -18.45 0.25
C ALA A 176 6.49 -19.84 0.85
N ALA A 177 5.89 -19.93 2.04
CA ALA A 177 5.58 -21.19 2.70
C ALA A 177 4.51 -22.00 1.93
N LYS A 178 3.42 -21.34 1.54
CA LYS A 178 2.27 -21.97 0.87
C LYS A 178 2.35 -21.95 -0.67
N SER A 179 3.41 -21.36 -1.21
CA SER A 179 3.55 -21.13 -2.65
C SER A 179 3.50 -22.40 -3.50
N PRO A 180 2.70 -22.43 -4.57
CA PRO A 180 2.75 -23.51 -5.55
C PRO A 180 4.01 -23.41 -6.42
N VAL A 181 4.65 -22.24 -6.50
CA VAL A 181 5.90 -22.04 -7.23
C VAL A 181 7.08 -22.33 -6.31
N ARG A 182 7.99 -23.22 -6.77
CA ARG A 182 9.18 -23.61 -6.02
C ARG A 182 10.44 -23.04 -6.65
N ARG A 183 11.40 -22.66 -5.80
CA ARG A 183 12.71 -22.20 -6.24
C ARG A 183 13.45 -23.34 -6.95
N GLN A 184 13.99 -23.10 -8.14
CA GLN A 184 14.74 -24.13 -8.87
C GLN A 184 16.01 -24.56 -8.12
N THR A 185 16.65 -23.63 -7.41
CA THR A 185 17.85 -23.88 -6.61
C THR A 185 17.57 -24.75 -5.39
N ASN A 186 16.36 -24.71 -4.86
CA ASN A 186 15.91 -25.56 -3.75
C ASN A 186 14.40 -25.78 -3.81
N LYS A 187 13.98 -26.92 -4.37
CA LYS A 187 12.56 -27.27 -4.54
C LYS A 187 11.76 -27.38 -3.24
N LYS A 188 12.42 -27.42 -2.08
CA LYS A 188 11.75 -27.41 -0.76
C LYS A 188 11.34 -26.01 -0.31
N GLN A 189 11.84 -24.96 -0.96
CA GLN A 189 11.52 -23.58 -0.64
C GLN A 189 10.58 -23.03 -1.71
N GLY A 190 9.42 -22.54 -1.27
CA GLY A 190 8.51 -21.84 -2.16
C GLY A 190 8.96 -20.40 -2.44
N ARG A 191 8.30 -19.81 -3.42
CA ARG A 191 8.54 -18.43 -3.87
C ARG A 191 7.41 -17.55 -3.35
N GLN A 192 7.71 -16.40 -2.76
CA GLN A 192 6.67 -15.39 -2.53
C GLN A 192 6.21 -14.88 -3.89
N ILE A 193 4.89 -14.81 -4.10
CA ILE A 193 4.29 -14.36 -5.35
C ILE A 193 3.29 -13.26 -5.01
N ASP A 194 3.39 -12.14 -5.71
CA ASP A 194 2.54 -10.97 -5.44
C ASP A 194 1.08 -11.27 -5.80
N CYS A 195 0.85 -12.08 -6.84
CA CYS A 195 -0.48 -12.54 -7.22
C CYS A 195 -0.45 -13.84 -8.02
N VAL A 196 -1.27 -14.82 -7.62
CA VAL A 196 -1.60 -16.01 -8.40
C VAL A 196 -3.07 -15.96 -8.80
N ARG A 197 -3.36 -16.28 -10.06
CA ARG A 197 -4.72 -16.39 -10.60
C ARG A 197 -5.09 -17.83 -10.94
N SER A 198 -6.39 -18.09 -11.07
CA SER A 198 -6.94 -19.40 -11.42
C SER A 198 -6.57 -19.90 -12.83
N ASP A 199 -6.05 -19.03 -13.71
CA ASP A 199 -5.59 -19.35 -15.06
C ASP A 199 -4.10 -19.70 -15.13
N ASN A 200 -3.51 -20.10 -14.00
CA ASN A 200 -2.08 -20.45 -13.86
C ASN A 200 -1.11 -19.32 -14.23
N LYS A 201 -1.52 -18.07 -14.05
CA LYS A 201 -0.64 -16.91 -14.13
C LYS A 201 -0.09 -16.54 -12.76
N ALA A 202 1.22 -16.31 -12.69
CA ALA A 202 1.93 -15.86 -11.49
C ALA A 202 2.56 -14.49 -11.78
N TYR A 203 2.12 -13.48 -11.02
CA TYR A 203 2.46 -12.09 -11.24
C TYR A 203 3.58 -11.65 -10.29
N GLU A 204 4.53 -10.93 -10.86
CA GLU A 204 5.45 -10.05 -10.14
C GLU A 204 5.03 -8.61 -10.47
N ILE A 205 4.63 -7.86 -9.45
CA ILE A 205 4.05 -6.52 -9.58
C ILE A 205 5.04 -5.51 -8.98
N LYS A 206 5.41 -4.49 -9.74
CA LYS A 206 6.32 -3.44 -9.28
C LYS A 206 5.73 -2.06 -9.55
N ILE A 207 5.72 -1.20 -8.52
CA ILE A 207 5.41 0.23 -8.69
C ILE A 207 6.48 0.87 -9.56
N ARG A 208 7.76 0.71 -9.18
CA ARG A 208 8.92 1.25 -9.88
C ARG A 208 10.09 0.31 -9.70
N LEU A 209 10.91 0.17 -10.75
CA LEU A 209 12.19 -0.51 -10.64
C LEU A 209 13.27 0.50 -10.25
N THR A 210 13.67 0.52 -8.97
CA THR A 210 14.76 1.39 -8.49
C THR A 210 16.10 0.65 -8.43
N ILE A 211 17.19 1.37 -8.68
CA ILE A 211 18.54 0.80 -8.64
C ILE A 211 18.98 0.52 -7.18
N ALA A 212 18.43 1.24 -6.20
CA ALA A 212 18.99 1.37 -4.85
C ALA A 212 18.68 0.21 -3.87
N ALA A 213 17.61 -0.58 -4.08
CA ALA A 213 17.18 -1.58 -3.09
C ALA A 213 17.55 -3.04 -3.41
N SER A 214 18.06 -3.34 -4.61
CA SER A 214 18.53 -4.68 -4.97
C SER A 214 20.06 -4.74 -4.99
N GLY A 215 20.63 -5.12 -3.84
CA GLY A 215 21.97 -5.71 -3.83
C GLY A 215 22.02 -6.92 -4.78
N GLN A 216 23.21 -7.29 -5.25
CA GLN A 216 23.38 -8.34 -6.26
C GLN A 216 22.60 -9.65 -5.96
N GLY A 217 22.43 -10.01 -4.69
CA GLY A 217 21.63 -11.17 -4.27
C GLY A 217 20.13 -11.04 -4.57
N ARG A 218 19.52 -9.88 -4.28
CA ARG A 218 18.10 -9.62 -4.56
C ARG A 218 17.82 -9.53 -6.06
N TRP A 219 18.77 -9.01 -6.84
CA TRP A 219 18.58 -8.93 -8.29
C TRP A 219 18.52 -10.30 -8.95
N LYS A 220 19.37 -11.24 -8.51
CA LYS A 220 19.29 -12.61 -8.96
C LYS A 220 17.93 -13.24 -8.63
N GLU A 221 17.40 -12.98 -7.44
CA GLU A 221 16.06 -13.47 -7.07
C GLU A 221 14.98 -12.94 -8.03
N GLU A 222 15.01 -11.65 -8.38
CA GLU A 222 14.06 -11.06 -9.33
C GLU A 222 14.13 -11.73 -10.72
N LEU A 223 15.34 -12.04 -11.20
CA LEU A 223 15.54 -12.74 -12.48
C LEU A 223 15.11 -14.21 -12.44
N ASP A 224 15.39 -14.90 -11.33
CA ASP A 224 15.08 -16.33 -11.17
C ASP A 224 13.56 -16.57 -11.08
N PHE A 225 12.76 -15.57 -10.70
CA PHE A 225 11.30 -15.68 -10.56
C PHE A 225 10.63 -16.25 -11.81
N ALA A 226 10.96 -15.72 -13.00
CA ALA A 226 10.33 -16.16 -14.23
C ALA A 226 10.62 -17.65 -14.52
N SER A 227 11.85 -18.08 -14.27
CA SER A 227 12.24 -19.48 -14.41
C SER A 227 11.57 -20.37 -13.36
N ASP A 228 11.50 -19.92 -12.10
CA ASP A 228 10.82 -20.64 -11.02
C ASP A 228 9.34 -20.89 -11.37
N CYS A 229 8.64 -19.87 -11.87
CA CYS A 229 7.25 -19.97 -12.33
C CYS A 229 7.11 -20.99 -13.45
N ARG A 230 7.93 -20.86 -14.49
CA ARG A 230 7.88 -21.75 -15.66
C ARG A 230 8.12 -23.20 -15.29
N ALA A 231 9.13 -23.46 -14.46
CA ALA A 231 9.44 -24.81 -13.98
C ALA A 231 8.34 -25.40 -13.08
N SER A 232 7.53 -24.55 -12.46
CA SER A 232 6.39 -24.94 -11.62
C SER A 232 5.07 -25.00 -12.39
N GLY A 233 5.08 -24.80 -13.71
CA GLY A 233 3.89 -24.88 -14.56
C GLY A 233 3.05 -23.60 -14.65
N TYR A 234 3.56 -22.47 -14.14
CA TYR A 234 2.89 -21.17 -14.21
C TYR A 234 3.46 -20.32 -15.35
N THR A 235 2.60 -19.47 -15.94
CA THR A 235 3.04 -18.41 -16.85
C THR A 235 3.47 -17.20 -16.02
N PRO A 236 4.75 -16.79 -16.06
CA PRO A 236 5.20 -15.62 -15.33
C PRO A 236 4.71 -14.33 -16.01
N VAL A 237 4.15 -13.42 -15.22
CA VAL A 237 3.66 -12.12 -15.70
C VAL A 237 4.38 -11.02 -14.94
N LEU A 238 5.12 -10.16 -15.65
CA LEU A 238 5.73 -8.97 -15.07
C LEU A 238 4.83 -7.78 -15.31
N VAL A 239 4.49 -7.07 -14.24
CA VAL A 239 3.78 -5.80 -14.32
C VAL A 239 4.62 -4.71 -13.66
N VAL A 240 4.93 -3.65 -14.41
CA VAL A 240 5.70 -2.49 -13.88
C VAL A 240 4.94 -1.21 -14.16
N LEU A 241 4.49 -0.50 -13.13
CA LEU A 241 3.62 0.66 -13.28
C LEU A 241 4.36 1.92 -13.73
N ASP A 242 5.61 2.09 -13.30
CA ASP A 242 6.45 3.20 -13.73
C ASP A 242 7.27 2.82 -14.98
N PRO A 243 7.07 3.49 -16.13
CA PRO A 243 7.78 3.20 -17.37
C PRO A 243 9.17 3.85 -17.46
N THR A 244 9.68 4.50 -16.40
CA THR A 244 10.97 5.22 -16.41
C THR A 244 12.09 4.32 -16.96
N PRO A 245 12.85 4.78 -17.98
CA PRO A 245 13.92 3.99 -18.58
C PRO A 245 14.94 3.48 -17.55
N ASN A 246 15.13 2.17 -17.51
CA ASN A 246 16.05 1.53 -16.58
C ASN A 246 16.70 0.28 -17.23
N PRO A 247 18.05 0.16 -17.27
CA PRO A 247 18.72 -1.03 -17.79
C PRO A 247 18.28 -2.34 -17.12
N LYS A 248 18.02 -2.32 -15.80
CA LYS A 248 17.49 -3.47 -15.06
C LYS A 248 16.10 -3.88 -15.57
N LEU A 249 15.26 -2.92 -15.96
CA LEU A 249 13.92 -3.19 -16.49
C LEU A 249 14.00 -3.87 -17.85
N VAL A 250 14.95 -3.46 -18.68
CA VAL A 250 15.23 -4.11 -19.98
C VAL A 250 15.66 -5.56 -19.77
N GLU A 251 16.57 -5.80 -18.82
CA GLU A 251 17.03 -7.16 -18.48
C GLU A 251 15.89 -8.04 -17.95
N LEU A 252 15.10 -7.55 -17.00
CA LEU A 252 13.98 -8.28 -16.41
C LEU A 252 12.91 -8.61 -17.45
N ARG A 253 12.55 -7.63 -18.30
CA ARG A 253 11.63 -7.85 -19.42
C ARG A 253 12.13 -8.97 -20.33
N LYS A 254 13.41 -8.92 -20.73
CA LYS A 254 14.01 -9.96 -21.58
C LYS A 254 13.93 -11.33 -20.91
N LYS A 255 14.17 -11.40 -19.61
CA LYS A 255 14.11 -12.64 -18.83
C LYS A 255 12.69 -13.23 -18.83
N PHE A 256 11.67 -12.46 -18.49
CA PHE A 256 10.27 -12.93 -18.49
C PHE A 256 9.83 -13.43 -19.87
N LEU A 257 10.12 -12.69 -20.93
CA LEU A 257 9.78 -13.09 -22.30
C LEU A 257 10.51 -14.37 -22.73
N SER A 258 11.78 -14.55 -22.31
CA SER A 258 12.53 -15.78 -22.61
C SER A 258 11.95 -17.04 -21.96
N GLU A 259 11.21 -16.87 -20.86
CA GLU A 259 10.52 -17.95 -20.14
C GLU A 259 9.07 -18.12 -20.60
N GLN A 260 8.72 -17.60 -21.79
CA GLN A 260 7.37 -17.61 -22.37
C GLN A 260 6.34 -16.86 -21.49
N GLY A 261 6.80 -15.88 -20.72
CA GLY A 261 5.97 -15.02 -19.90
C GLY A 261 5.40 -13.81 -20.63
N GLU A 262 4.64 -13.02 -19.88
CA GLU A 262 4.02 -11.77 -20.33
C GLU A 262 4.64 -10.59 -19.59
N VAL A 263 4.67 -9.42 -20.24
CA VAL A 263 5.23 -8.19 -19.65
C VAL A 263 4.37 -6.98 -20.01
N TYR A 264 3.95 -6.24 -18.99
CA TYR A 264 3.16 -5.02 -19.12
C TYR A 264 3.84 -3.88 -18.36
N ILE A 265 4.01 -2.73 -19.00
CA ILE A 265 4.78 -1.60 -18.45
C ILE A 265 4.02 -0.29 -18.66
N GLY A 266 3.96 0.55 -17.63
CA GLY A 266 3.39 1.89 -17.73
C GLY A 266 1.90 1.87 -18.08
N PRO A 267 1.46 2.60 -19.12
CA PRO A 267 0.06 2.58 -19.56
C PRO A 267 -0.48 1.17 -19.88
N ASP A 268 0.36 0.29 -20.43
CA ASP A 268 -0.06 -1.09 -20.74
C ASP A 268 -0.33 -1.91 -19.47
N ALA A 269 0.38 -1.61 -18.38
CA ALA A 269 0.15 -2.24 -17.08
C ALA A 269 -1.21 -1.86 -16.50
N TRP A 270 -1.56 -0.56 -16.54
CA TRP A 270 -2.86 -0.07 -16.08
C TRP A 270 -4.00 -0.64 -16.93
N LYS A 271 -3.84 -0.64 -18.26
CA LYS A 271 -4.81 -1.24 -19.16
C LYS A 271 -5.04 -2.72 -18.89
N HIS A 272 -3.96 -3.48 -18.66
CA HIS A 272 -4.05 -4.90 -18.30
C HIS A 272 -4.82 -5.13 -17.01
N PHE A 273 -4.60 -4.31 -15.97
CA PHE A 273 -5.38 -4.40 -14.74
C PHE A 273 -6.85 -4.04 -14.93
N ASP A 274 -7.15 -3.00 -15.72
CA ASP A 274 -8.53 -2.59 -16.01
C ASP A 274 -9.32 -3.69 -16.75
N GLU A 275 -8.71 -4.32 -17.76
CA GLU A 275 -9.34 -5.42 -18.50
C GLU A 275 -9.63 -6.65 -17.62
N LEU A 276 -8.81 -6.86 -16.58
CA LEU A 276 -8.93 -8.02 -15.69
C LEU A 276 -9.81 -7.79 -14.46
N ALA A 277 -9.89 -6.56 -13.94
CA ALA A 277 -10.58 -6.26 -12.68
C ALA A 277 -12.11 -6.26 -12.80
N GLY A 278 -12.63 -6.10 -14.02
CA GLY A 278 -14.06 -5.97 -14.25
C GLY A 278 -14.61 -4.64 -13.71
N LYS A 279 -15.86 -4.33 -14.08
CA LYS A 279 -16.42 -2.97 -13.94
C LYS A 279 -16.35 -2.38 -12.52
N THR A 280 -16.60 -3.18 -11.49
CA THR A 280 -16.63 -2.71 -10.10
C THR A 280 -15.21 -2.40 -9.60
N MET A 281 -14.28 -3.34 -9.74
CA MET A 281 -12.92 -3.17 -9.22
C MET A 281 -12.06 -2.25 -10.09
N SER A 282 -12.32 -2.14 -11.40
CA SER A 282 -11.73 -1.11 -12.25
C SER A 282 -11.98 0.31 -11.70
N GLN A 283 -13.20 0.59 -11.24
CA GLN A 283 -13.51 1.89 -10.64
C GLN A 283 -12.77 2.11 -9.32
N PHE A 284 -12.60 1.05 -8.52
CA PHE A 284 -11.77 1.13 -7.32
C PHE A 284 -10.31 1.46 -7.67
N LEU A 285 -9.72 0.72 -8.61
CA LEU A 285 -8.32 0.89 -9.01
C LEU A 285 -8.08 2.30 -9.55
N GLU A 286 -8.97 2.79 -10.40
CA GLU A 286 -8.85 4.13 -10.95
C GLU A 286 -8.89 5.18 -9.83
N ARG A 287 -9.95 5.18 -9.01
CA ARG A 287 -10.18 6.22 -7.99
C ARG A 287 -9.20 6.21 -6.83
N TYR A 288 -8.78 5.03 -6.39
CA TYR A 288 -8.06 4.87 -5.12
C TYR A 288 -6.58 4.52 -5.28
N VAL A 289 -6.15 4.21 -6.50
CA VAL A 289 -4.76 3.85 -6.79
C VAL A 289 -4.20 4.73 -7.89
N HIS A 290 -4.80 4.71 -9.08
CA HIS A 290 -4.24 5.39 -10.25
C HIS A 290 -4.39 6.92 -10.19
N GLU A 291 -5.61 7.46 -10.02
CA GLU A 291 -5.88 8.90 -9.95
C GLU A 291 -5.05 9.62 -8.86
N PRO A 292 -4.92 9.11 -7.62
CA PRO A 292 -4.10 9.76 -6.61
C PRO A 292 -2.62 9.79 -6.96
N ILE A 293 -2.08 8.73 -7.58
CA ILE A 293 -0.68 8.69 -8.03
C ILE A 293 -0.50 9.69 -9.18
N GLU A 294 -1.41 9.70 -10.15
CA GLU A 294 -1.35 10.61 -11.29
C GLU A 294 -1.46 12.07 -10.85
N ALA A 295 -2.31 12.38 -9.86
CA ALA A 295 -2.43 13.71 -9.27
C ALA A 295 -1.09 14.18 -8.67
N LEU A 296 -0.38 13.31 -7.93
CA LEU A 296 0.94 13.65 -7.40
C LEU A 296 2.00 13.82 -8.50
N LEU A 297 1.94 13.00 -9.55
CA LEU A 297 2.88 13.10 -10.68
C LEU A 297 2.70 14.39 -11.48
N LYS A 298 1.47 14.90 -11.59
CA LYS A 298 1.16 16.18 -12.25
C LYS A 298 1.75 17.39 -11.52
N GLU A 299 2.00 17.27 -10.22
CA GLU A 299 2.59 18.32 -9.38
C GLU A 299 4.13 18.26 -9.31
N VAL A 300 4.77 17.32 -10.04
CA VAL A 300 6.23 17.27 -10.11
C VAL A 300 6.74 18.51 -10.84
N PRO A 301 7.58 19.34 -10.20
CA PRO A 301 8.08 20.56 -10.84
C PRO A 301 9.03 20.23 -11.99
N ASP A 302 8.98 21.04 -13.05
CA ASP A 302 9.87 20.90 -14.20
C ASP A 302 11.33 21.21 -13.83
N VAL A 303 11.52 22.12 -12.87
CA VAL A 303 12.83 22.55 -12.38
C VAL A 303 12.85 22.65 -10.85
N PRO A 304 13.98 22.37 -10.17
CA PRO A 304 14.06 22.35 -8.71
C PRO A 304 13.61 23.64 -8.02
N GLU A 305 13.75 24.80 -8.68
CA GLU A 305 13.40 26.12 -8.14
C GLU A 305 11.88 26.31 -7.96
N GLN A 306 11.06 25.49 -8.62
CA GLN A 306 9.60 25.50 -8.46
C GLN A 306 9.13 24.69 -7.26
N LEU A 307 10.02 23.94 -6.59
CA LEU A 307 9.64 23.21 -5.38
C LEU A 307 9.12 24.20 -4.32
N PRO A 308 7.91 23.98 -3.77
CA PRO A 308 7.37 24.88 -2.77
C PRO A 308 8.25 24.85 -1.51
N GLN A 309 8.38 26.01 -0.87
CA GLN A 309 9.06 26.08 0.41
C GLN A 309 8.36 25.18 1.42
N ILE A 310 9.15 24.32 2.07
CA ILE A 310 8.69 23.48 3.17
C ILE A 310 9.32 23.93 4.49
N THR A 311 8.52 23.92 5.56
CA THR A 311 9.01 24.17 6.93
C THR A 311 8.53 23.06 7.85
N PHE A 312 9.48 22.44 8.54
CA PHE A 312 9.22 21.49 9.62
C PHE A 312 9.42 22.16 10.96
N VAL A 313 8.42 22.07 11.84
CA VAL A 313 8.51 22.54 13.22
C VAL A 313 8.08 21.40 14.13
N MET A 314 8.89 21.12 15.15
CA MET A 314 8.52 20.23 16.23
C MET A 314 8.63 20.99 17.56
N LYS A 315 7.49 21.21 18.22
CA LYS A 315 7.42 22.01 19.44
C LYS A 315 6.24 21.56 20.29
N SER A 316 6.40 21.55 21.61
CA SER A 316 5.32 21.27 22.57
C SER A 316 4.55 19.97 22.30
N GLY A 317 5.24 18.93 21.84
CA GLY A 317 4.60 17.66 21.51
C GLY A 317 3.80 17.67 20.21
N GLU A 318 4.01 18.63 19.31
CA GLU A 318 3.36 18.67 17.99
C GLU A 318 4.40 18.67 16.86
N LEU A 319 4.04 18.03 15.75
CA LEU A 319 4.67 18.19 14.45
C LEU A 319 3.80 19.15 13.62
N ILE A 320 4.42 20.17 13.05
CA ILE A 320 3.79 21.10 12.14
C ILE A 320 4.61 21.12 10.86
N VAL A 321 3.99 20.76 9.75
CA VAL A 321 4.57 20.86 8.40
C VAL A 321 3.80 21.91 7.63
N LYS A 322 4.52 22.88 7.07
CA LYS A 322 3.95 23.91 6.20
C LYS A 322 4.55 23.78 4.81
N VAL A 323 3.71 23.65 3.79
CA VAL A 323 4.12 23.53 2.39
C VAL A 323 3.03 24.10 1.50
N ALA A 324 3.38 24.92 0.51
CA ALA A 324 2.44 25.49 -0.47
C ALA A 324 1.19 26.19 0.13
N GLY A 325 1.26 26.70 1.35
CA GLY A 325 0.13 27.33 2.07
C GLY A 325 -0.67 26.37 2.95
N ASP A 326 -0.53 25.07 2.75
CA ASP A 326 -1.13 24.05 3.61
C ASP A 326 -0.38 23.90 4.93
N ILE A 327 -1.14 23.55 5.97
CA ILE A 327 -0.61 23.30 7.30
C ILE A 327 -1.09 21.93 7.78
N PHE A 328 -0.17 20.98 7.80
CA PHE A 328 -0.36 19.68 8.44
C PHE A 328 0.06 19.78 9.91
N ARG A 329 -0.88 19.51 10.82
CA ARG A 329 -0.64 19.49 12.27
C ARG A 329 -0.92 18.10 12.82
N LEU A 330 0.01 17.60 13.63
CA LEU A 330 -0.12 16.29 14.23
C LEU A 330 0.38 16.32 15.67
N LYS A 331 -0.44 15.87 16.61
CA LYS A 331 -0.02 15.66 18.00
C LYS A 331 0.91 14.44 18.06
N ARG A 332 2.08 14.61 18.66
CA ARG A 332 3.08 13.56 18.82
C ARG A 332 2.97 12.93 20.21
N THR A 333 3.05 11.61 20.24
CA THR A 333 3.15 10.81 21.47
C THR A 333 4.23 9.76 21.25
N PRO A 334 5.52 10.15 21.25
CA PRO A 334 6.61 9.25 20.90
C PRO A 334 6.67 8.05 21.84
N LEU A 335 6.94 6.86 21.29
CA LEU A 335 7.23 5.68 22.09
C LEU A 335 8.69 5.72 22.56
N GLU A 336 8.96 5.23 23.77
CA GLU A 336 10.32 5.01 24.27
C GLU A 336 10.96 3.89 23.43
N GLU A 337 11.88 4.27 22.53
CA GLU A 337 12.65 3.41 21.62
C GLU A 337 11.92 2.14 21.13
N GLU A 338 11.31 2.20 19.95
CA GLU A 338 11.07 0.95 19.22
C GLU A 338 12.43 0.38 18.81
N THR A 339 12.83 -0.73 19.44
CA THR A 339 13.73 -1.68 18.80
C THR A 339 13.17 -1.95 17.42
N ALA A 340 14.03 -2.01 16.40
CA ALA A 340 13.66 -2.46 15.07
C ALA A 340 13.27 -3.94 15.16
N ASP A 341 12.12 -4.22 15.75
CA ASP A 341 11.47 -5.51 15.70
C ASP A 341 11.20 -5.72 14.22
N ALA A 342 11.72 -6.82 13.67
CA ALA A 342 11.33 -7.25 12.35
C ALA A 342 9.81 -7.47 12.40
N GLU A 343 9.03 -6.50 11.90
CA GLU A 343 7.59 -6.70 11.72
C GLU A 343 7.46 -7.90 10.78
N GLU A 344 7.02 -9.02 11.35
CA GLU A 344 6.63 -10.18 10.58
C GLU A 344 5.57 -9.73 9.57
N LEU A 345 5.66 -10.27 8.34
CA LEU A 345 4.64 -10.06 7.32
C LEU A 345 3.27 -10.32 7.95
N PRO A 346 2.21 -9.56 7.61
CA PRO A 346 0.88 -9.81 8.14
C PRO A 346 0.53 -11.29 7.99
N GLU A 347 0.21 -11.98 9.10
CA GLU A 347 -0.08 -13.43 9.15
C GLU A 347 -1.24 -13.84 8.20
N ASP A 348 -2.00 -12.85 7.70
CA ASP A 348 -3.29 -13.04 7.02
C ASP A 348 -3.21 -13.25 5.49
N VAL A 349 -2.05 -13.52 4.92
CA VAL A 349 -1.90 -13.89 3.48
C VAL A 349 -2.29 -15.36 3.24
N ASP A 350 -2.50 -16.10 4.32
CA ASP A 350 -2.31 -17.54 4.32
C ASP A 350 -3.59 -18.39 4.11
N ASP A 351 -4.80 -17.79 4.13
CA ASP A 351 -6.06 -18.54 4.19
C ASP A 351 -6.84 -18.68 2.87
N GLN A 352 -6.29 -18.25 1.72
CA GLN A 352 -7.04 -18.21 0.45
C GLN A 352 -6.32 -18.85 -0.75
N VAL A 353 -5.56 -19.93 -0.54
CA VAL A 353 -4.97 -20.67 -1.67
C VAL A 353 -6.09 -21.39 -2.46
N PRO A 354 -6.29 -21.11 -3.76
CA PRO A 354 -7.18 -21.92 -4.59
C PRO A 354 -6.63 -23.35 -4.64
N GLY A 355 -7.46 -24.33 -4.28
CA GLY A 355 -7.13 -25.74 -4.45
C GLY A 355 -6.93 -26.11 -5.93
N PRO A 356 -6.22 -27.22 -6.22
CA PRO A 356 -6.05 -27.72 -7.59
C PRO A 356 -7.38 -28.07 -8.28
#